data_AF-A0A6A5FUC2-F1
#
_entry.id   AF-A0A6A5FUC2-F1
#
_cell.length_a   1.000
_cell.length_b   1.000
_cell.length_c   1.000
_cell.angle_alpha   90.00
_cell.angle_beta   90.00
_cell.angle_gamma   90.00
#
_symmetry.space_group_name_H-M   'P 1'
#
loop_
_entity.id
_entity.type
_entity.pdbx_description
1 polymer ?
#
loop_
_entity_poly.entity_id
_entity_poly.type
_entity_poly.pdbx_seq_one_letter_code
_entity_poly.pdbx_strand_id
1 'polypeptide(L)'
;MELKDLSADCLERIASKLNAVDLIALASCSQHWTDIVKSCRIPIQHLYVNVIGLSWFARESPGHSRILLGVKPIGRRFVHFFFYVRTEEELEVIREDENTIIKMIGRRKMICQLDETNIKVYTTTPVESFFYVLEYMLELLSGGIHHMMFGHVYPTEDEIVLRVLRLQPVSECHRLTLPSRGHISPNLYQYVLDSTTFYRVVIHCDVDDPFTRDTPTNIRHLDMVYAGWVTLPSLLNMNSETIEMIEPTLTLRDMNAFAKNWLQGDNNKLRRVTIRRCRGFEWTNNEKYELLDGLDSEEWNEAANRRERFYEDETSKIDCENGNDFTRSDGALATFQFNESYLHFLVFKYR
;
A
#
# COMPACT_ATOMS: atom_id res chain seq x y z
N MET A 1 8.85 45.31 -8.14
CA MET A 1 9.00 43.91 -8.59
C MET A 1 8.08 43.09 -7.72
N GLU A 2 6.96 42.66 -8.29
CA GLU A 2 6.02 41.75 -7.64
C GLU A 2 6.48 40.30 -7.83
N LEU A 3 6.04 39.35 -7.00
CA LEU A 3 6.45 37.95 -7.15
C LEU A 3 6.14 37.40 -8.56
N LYS A 4 5.05 37.85 -9.18
CA LYS A 4 4.66 37.46 -10.55
C LYS A 4 5.65 37.89 -11.63
N ASP A 5 6.55 38.82 -11.32
CA ASP A 5 7.56 39.34 -12.25
C ASP A 5 8.86 38.48 -12.25
N LEU A 6 8.95 37.48 -11.37
CA LEU A 6 10.08 36.55 -11.31
C LEU A 6 10.00 35.53 -12.47
N SER A 7 11.16 35.01 -12.89
CA SER A 7 11.21 33.92 -13.88
C SER A 7 10.53 32.64 -13.35
N ALA A 8 9.99 31.81 -14.25
CA ALA A 8 9.37 30.53 -13.91
C ALA A 8 10.31 29.66 -13.05
N ASP A 9 11.60 29.56 -13.43
CA ASP A 9 12.61 28.79 -12.68
C ASP A 9 12.79 29.30 -11.24
N CYS A 10 12.77 30.62 -11.03
CA CYS A 10 12.84 31.20 -9.69
C CYS A 10 11.59 30.85 -8.87
N LEU A 11 10.42 30.89 -9.50
CA LEU A 11 9.13 30.60 -8.87
C LEU A 11 8.99 29.13 -8.51
N GLU A 12 9.43 28.22 -9.38
CA GLU A 12 9.50 26.79 -9.10
C GLU A 12 10.46 26.49 -7.94
N ARG A 13 11.61 27.17 -7.89
CA ARG A 13 12.53 27.06 -6.75
C ARG A 13 11.87 27.52 -5.45
N ILE A 14 11.12 28.62 -5.46
CA ILE A 14 10.40 29.10 -4.26
C ILE A 14 9.34 28.08 -3.86
N ALA A 15 8.49 27.63 -4.79
CA ALA A 15 7.45 26.63 -4.53
C ALA A 15 8.04 25.33 -3.96
N SER A 16 9.19 24.87 -4.46
CA SER A 16 9.89 23.69 -3.92
C SER A 16 10.33 23.82 -2.44
N LYS A 17 10.38 25.06 -1.92
CA LYS A 17 10.72 25.41 -0.54
C LYS A 17 9.49 25.68 0.35
N LEU A 18 8.28 25.65 -0.19
CA LEU A 18 7.06 25.85 0.58
C LEU A 18 6.55 24.53 1.18
N ASN A 19 5.90 24.60 2.35
CA ASN A 19 5.14 23.44 2.85
C ASN A 19 3.86 23.26 2.02
N ALA A 20 3.11 22.16 2.18
CA ALA A 20 1.94 21.98 1.31
C ALA A 20 0.75 22.89 1.67
N VAL A 21 0.63 23.38 2.92
CA VAL A 21 -0.37 24.41 3.26
C VAL A 21 -0.09 25.70 2.48
N ASP A 22 1.17 26.12 2.46
CA ASP A 22 1.66 27.29 1.74
C ASP A 22 1.48 27.13 0.23
N LEU A 23 1.76 25.94 -0.33
CA LEU A 23 1.54 25.65 -1.74
C LEU A 23 0.07 25.74 -2.13
N ILE A 24 -0.84 25.23 -1.28
CA ILE A 24 -2.27 25.34 -1.51
C ILE A 24 -2.72 26.80 -1.38
N ALA A 25 -2.19 27.56 -0.41
CA ALA A 25 -2.44 28.99 -0.28
C ALA A 25 -1.99 29.77 -1.51
N LEU A 26 -0.78 29.51 -2.00
CA LEU A 26 -0.22 30.12 -3.19
C LEU A 26 -1.06 29.79 -4.43
N ALA A 27 -1.40 28.51 -4.63
CA ALA A 27 -2.22 28.07 -5.76
C ALA A 27 -3.60 28.74 -5.77
N SER A 28 -4.22 28.93 -4.60
CA SER A 28 -5.51 29.62 -4.48
C SER A 28 -5.46 31.11 -4.82
N CYS A 29 -4.29 31.74 -4.94
CA CYS A 29 -4.18 33.16 -5.26
C CYS A 29 -4.56 33.49 -6.71
N SER A 30 -4.25 32.61 -7.68
CA SER A 30 -4.61 32.80 -9.10
C SER A 30 -4.35 31.54 -9.93
N GLN A 31 -4.92 31.49 -11.14
CA GLN A 31 -4.62 30.40 -12.09
C GLN A 31 -3.13 30.31 -12.43
N HIS A 32 -2.45 31.46 -12.57
CA HIS A 32 -1.00 31.51 -12.83
C HIS A 32 -0.20 30.77 -11.74
N TRP A 33 -0.53 30.99 -10.47
CA TRP A 33 0.12 30.29 -9.35
C TRP A 33 -0.24 28.81 -9.28
N THR A 34 -1.49 28.46 -9.62
CA THR A 34 -1.89 27.05 -9.77
C THR A 34 -1.02 26.34 -10.80
N ASP A 35 -0.80 26.97 -11.96
CA ASP A 35 -0.02 26.40 -13.05
C ASP A 35 1.46 26.24 -12.68
N ILE A 36 2.05 27.19 -11.95
CA ILE A 36 3.42 27.10 -11.41
C ILE A 36 3.56 25.95 -10.41
N VAL A 37 2.63 25.80 -9.47
CA VAL A 37 2.70 24.69 -8.51
C VAL A 37 2.58 23.35 -9.22
N LYS A 38 1.69 23.26 -10.22
CA LYS A 38 1.54 22.06 -11.05
C LYS A 38 2.80 21.76 -11.89
N SER A 39 3.50 22.78 -12.41
CA SER A 39 4.73 22.59 -13.20
C SER A 39 5.87 21.99 -12.38
N CYS A 40 5.88 22.25 -11.06
CA CYS A 40 6.85 21.68 -10.14
C CYS A 40 6.77 20.15 -10.01
N ARG A 41 5.68 19.51 -10.48
CA ARG A 41 5.46 18.04 -10.43
C ARG A 41 5.83 17.44 -9.08
N ILE A 42 5.29 18.02 -8.01
CA ILE A 42 5.64 17.67 -6.64
C ILE A 42 5.11 16.26 -6.33
N PRO A 43 5.96 15.28 -5.97
CA PRO A 43 5.50 13.93 -5.65
C PRO A 43 4.88 13.86 -4.26
N ILE A 44 3.88 13.00 -4.10
CA ILE A 44 3.31 12.62 -2.81
C ILE A 44 4.08 11.38 -2.33
N GLN A 45 4.89 11.52 -1.29
CA GLN A 45 5.61 10.38 -0.71
C GLN A 45 4.63 9.43 0.00
N HIS A 46 3.66 10.00 0.72
CA HIS A 46 2.67 9.27 1.51
C HIS A 46 1.30 9.90 1.37
N LEU A 47 0.37 9.21 0.72
CA LEU A 47 -1.06 9.51 0.76
C LEU A 47 -1.71 8.60 1.79
N TYR A 48 -2.23 9.18 2.87
CA TYR A 48 -2.92 8.45 3.92
C TYR A 48 -4.40 8.83 3.93
N VAL A 49 -5.30 7.85 3.83
CA VAL A 49 -6.76 8.10 3.82
C VAL A 49 -7.43 7.23 4.87
N ASN A 50 -7.91 7.85 5.96
CA ASN A 50 -8.70 7.15 6.97
C ASN A 50 -10.18 7.39 6.73
N VAL A 51 -10.93 6.38 6.28
CA VAL A 51 -12.36 6.50 5.89
C VAL A 51 -13.37 6.15 6.98
N ILE A 52 -12.94 5.73 8.18
CA ILE A 52 -13.81 5.30 9.29
C ILE A 52 -14.84 6.38 9.64
N GLY A 53 -14.41 7.64 9.61
CA GLY A 53 -15.26 8.79 9.88
C GLY A 53 -16.14 9.21 8.70
N LEU A 54 -16.19 8.50 7.57
CA LEU A 54 -17.17 8.73 6.51
C LEU A 54 -18.35 7.76 6.61
N SER A 55 -18.10 6.51 7.01
CA SER A 55 -19.11 5.44 7.05
C SER A 55 -19.97 5.46 8.31
N TRP A 56 -19.35 5.62 9.49
CA TRP A 56 -20.04 5.57 10.79
C TRP A 56 -21.15 6.63 10.88
N PHE A 57 -20.83 7.85 10.47
CA PHE A 57 -21.75 8.99 10.56
C PHE A 57 -22.86 8.99 9.50
N ALA A 58 -22.63 8.36 8.36
CA ALA A 58 -23.68 8.14 7.37
C ALA A 58 -24.80 7.24 7.92
N ARG A 59 -24.49 6.39 8.92
CA ARG A 59 -25.41 5.40 9.51
C ARG A 59 -26.07 5.89 10.80
N GLU A 60 -25.28 6.39 11.76
CA GLU A 60 -25.74 6.64 13.13
C GLU A 60 -26.35 8.03 13.36
N SER A 61 -26.24 8.96 12.42
CA SER A 61 -26.83 10.30 12.56
C SER A 61 -27.33 10.88 11.23
N PRO A 62 -28.42 10.32 10.65
CA PRO A 62 -29.09 10.92 9.52
C PRO A 62 -29.59 12.33 9.91
N GLY A 63 -29.25 13.36 9.13
CA GLY A 63 -29.78 14.72 9.31
C GLY A 63 -29.00 15.68 10.23
N HIS A 64 -27.99 15.23 10.98
CA HIS A 64 -27.06 16.13 11.67
C HIS A 64 -25.81 16.34 10.81
N SER A 65 -25.35 17.59 10.64
CA SER A 65 -24.18 17.90 9.80
C SER A 65 -23.01 18.47 10.61
N ARG A 66 -21.73 18.21 10.33
CA ARG A 66 -20.99 17.07 9.73
C ARG A 66 -19.49 17.42 9.63
N ILE A 67 -18.74 16.34 9.74
CA ILE A 67 -17.33 16.06 9.48
C ILE A 67 -16.40 17.22 9.04
N LEU A 68 -15.38 17.45 9.88
CA LEU A 68 -14.15 18.17 9.57
C LEU A 68 -13.21 17.28 8.74
N LEU A 69 -12.91 17.67 7.50
CA LEU A 69 -11.83 17.03 6.75
C LEU A 69 -10.51 17.71 7.14
N GLY A 70 -9.67 17.01 7.90
CA GLY A 70 -8.30 17.42 8.15
C GLY A 70 -7.40 16.93 7.01
N VAL A 71 -6.83 17.86 6.25
CA VAL A 71 -5.71 17.60 5.34
C VAL A 71 -4.45 18.02 6.06
N LYS A 72 -3.64 17.06 6.52
CA LYS A 72 -2.37 17.33 7.17
C LYS A 72 -1.20 17.11 6.23
N PRO A 73 -0.70 18.17 5.58
CA PRO A 73 0.57 18.08 4.88
C PRO A 73 1.76 18.15 5.82
N ILE A 74 2.11 17.02 6.45
CA ILE A 74 3.36 16.96 7.23
C ILE A 74 4.54 17.05 6.25
N GLY A 75 5.43 18.03 6.44
CA GLY A 75 6.72 18.11 5.75
C GLY A 75 6.68 17.80 4.24
N ARG A 76 6.12 18.68 3.40
CA ARG A 76 6.15 18.69 1.91
C ARG A 76 5.78 17.40 1.15
N ARG A 77 5.54 16.26 1.80
CA ARG A 77 5.56 14.94 1.18
C ARG A 77 4.48 13.98 1.69
N PHE A 78 3.74 14.39 2.70
CA PHE A 78 2.66 13.59 3.28
C PHE A 78 1.35 14.30 3.00
N VAL A 79 0.30 13.59 2.60
CA VAL A 79 -1.06 14.12 2.49
C VAL A 79 -1.96 13.17 3.26
N HIS A 80 -2.48 13.62 4.39
CA HIS A 80 -3.33 12.77 5.23
C HIS A 80 -4.75 13.32 5.25
N PHE A 81 -5.72 12.47 4.93
CA PHE A 81 -7.15 12.75 5.06
C PHE A 81 -7.68 12.10 6.32
N PHE A 82 -8.22 12.92 7.22
CA PHE A 82 -8.91 12.49 8.45
C PHE A 82 -10.29 13.13 8.54
N PHE A 83 -11.22 12.43 9.17
CA PHE A 83 -12.60 12.88 9.36
C PHE A 83 -12.92 12.92 10.85
N TYR A 84 -13.42 14.07 11.33
CA TYR A 84 -13.83 14.25 12.72
C TYR A 84 -15.24 14.80 12.78
N VAL A 85 -16.07 14.36 13.72
CA VAL A 85 -17.40 14.95 13.88
C VAL A 85 -17.49 15.97 14.98
N ARG A 86 -18.35 16.95 14.69
CA ARG A 86 -18.71 18.09 15.51
C ARG A 86 -20.22 18.30 15.39
N THR A 87 -20.83 18.80 16.46
CA THR A 87 -22.22 19.24 16.47
C THR A 87 -22.38 20.51 15.62
N GLU A 88 -23.60 20.87 15.26
CA GLU A 88 -23.85 22.13 14.53
C GLU A 88 -23.41 23.36 15.35
N GLU A 89 -23.63 23.34 16.66
CA GLU A 89 -23.18 24.40 17.58
C GLU A 89 -21.65 24.53 17.60
N GLU A 90 -20.93 23.41 17.69
CA GLU A 90 -19.47 23.40 17.60
C GLU A 90 -18.97 23.89 16.24
N LEU A 91 -19.72 23.62 15.16
CA LEU A 91 -19.38 24.10 13.83
C LEU A 91 -19.61 25.60 13.66
N GLU A 92 -20.67 26.16 14.25
CA GLU A 92 -20.91 27.60 14.24
C GLU A 92 -19.84 28.36 15.03
N VAL A 93 -19.44 27.84 16.20
CA VAL A 93 -18.30 28.41 16.96
C VAL A 93 -17.03 28.46 16.10
N ILE A 94 -16.78 27.41 15.31
CA ILE A 94 -15.61 27.39 14.44
C ILE A 94 -15.77 28.30 13.22
N ARG A 95 -16.98 28.48 12.68
CA ARG A 95 -17.24 29.44 11.59
C ARG A 95 -16.96 30.88 12.02
N GLU A 96 -17.19 31.18 13.30
CA GLU A 96 -16.92 32.48 13.90
C GLU A 96 -15.46 32.69 14.32
N ASP A 97 -14.63 31.64 14.28
CA ASP A 97 -13.18 31.72 14.55
C ASP A 97 -12.48 32.62 13.52
N GLU A 98 -11.63 33.53 14.00
CA GLU A 98 -10.89 34.48 13.16
C GLU A 98 -9.94 33.81 12.13
N ASN A 99 -9.54 32.55 12.39
CA ASN A 99 -8.72 31.75 11.50
C ASN A 99 -9.53 30.96 10.46
N THR A 100 -10.87 31.03 10.53
CA THR A 100 -11.75 30.44 9.53
C THR A 100 -11.93 31.40 8.35
N ILE A 101 -11.52 30.93 7.18
CA ILE A 101 -11.58 31.66 5.93
C ILE A 101 -12.37 30.89 4.88
N ILE A 102 -12.98 31.60 3.94
CA ILE A 102 -13.53 30.99 2.73
C ILE A 102 -12.41 30.93 1.70
N LYS A 103 -12.00 29.72 1.32
CA LYS A 103 -10.94 29.49 0.34
C LYS A 103 -11.48 28.84 -0.93
N MET A 104 -10.93 29.23 -2.07
CA MET A 104 -11.12 28.50 -3.32
C MET A 104 -10.20 27.28 -3.31
N ILE A 105 -10.79 26.09 -3.16
CA ILE A 105 -10.13 24.82 -3.47
C ILE A 105 -10.60 24.47 -4.87
N GLY A 106 -9.70 24.45 -5.84
CA GLY A 106 -10.06 24.40 -7.27
C GLY A 106 -11.05 25.50 -7.65
N ARG A 107 -12.29 25.09 -7.94
CA ARG A 107 -13.42 25.94 -8.35
C ARG A 107 -14.54 26.03 -7.30
N ARG A 108 -14.39 25.41 -6.13
CA ARG A 108 -15.40 25.48 -5.06
C ARG A 108 -14.91 26.37 -3.92
N LYS A 109 -15.82 27.22 -3.46
CA LYS A 109 -15.66 27.92 -2.19
C LYS A 109 -15.89 26.92 -1.07
N MET A 110 -14.88 26.74 -0.23
CA MET A 110 -14.96 25.89 0.94
C MET A 110 -14.66 26.72 2.18
N ILE A 111 -15.39 26.45 3.25
CA ILE A 111 -15.09 27.01 4.57
C ILE A 111 -13.91 26.22 5.10
N CYS A 112 -12.81 26.90 5.41
CA CYS A 112 -11.57 26.28 5.83
C CYS A 112 -10.98 26.99 7.04
N GLN A 113 -10.43 26.24 7.98
CA GLN A 113 -9.55 26.76 9.01
C GLN A 113 -8.14 26.32 8.64
N LEU A 114 -7.22 27.27 8.59
CA LEU A 114 -5.81 27.01 8.32
C LEU A 114 -5.05 27.13 9.64
N ASP A 115 -4.22 26.13 9.93
CA ASP A 115 -3.12 26.29 10.86
C ASP A 115 -1.80 26.05 10.10
N GLU A 116 -0.65 26.21 10.76
CA GLU A 116 0.67 26.07 10.13
C GLU A 116 0.88 24.72 9.41
N THR A 117 0.12 23.68 9.77
CA THR A 117 0.36 22.31 9.30
C THR A 117 -0.87 21.58 8.77
N ASN A 118 -2.08 22.15 8.91
CA ASN A 118 -3.33 21.51 8.54
C ASN A 118 -4.26 22.47 7.80
N ILE A 119 -5.01 21.88 6.87
CA ILE A 119 -6.21 22.50 6.29
C ILE A 119 -7.40 21.71 6.80
N LYS A 120 -8.25 22.38 7.56
CA LYS A 120 -9.50 21.83 8.07
C LYS A 120 -10.63 22.33 7.21
N VAL A 121 -11.31 21.43 6.50
CA VAL A 121 -12.43 21.77 5.62
C VAL A 121 -13.74 21.42 6.31
N TYR A 122 -14.64 22.40 6.43
CA TYR A 122 -15.96 22.24 7.04
C TYR A 122 -16.99 21.97 5.96
N THR A 123 -17.78 20.91 6.12
CA THR A 123 -18.72 20.50 5.08
C THR A 123 -19.90 19.70 5.64
N THR A 124 -21.07 19.92 5.04
CA THR A 124 -22.27 19.10 5.26
C THR A 124 -22.35 17.89 4.31
N THR A 125 -21.46 17.83 3.32
CA THR A 125 -21.38 16.82 2.24
C THR A 125 -19.99 16.16 2.23
N PRO A 126 -19.68 15.35 3.24
CA PRO A 126 -18.30 14.92 3.55
C PRO A 126 -17.69 14.01 2.49
N VAL A 127 -18.48 13.12 1.88
CA VAL A 127 -17.99 12.22 0.82
C VAL A 127 -17.70 13.03 -0.45
N GLU A 128 -18.62 13.87 -0.92
CA GLU A 128 -18.36 14.69 -2.11
C GLU A 128 -17.21 15.67 -1.89
N SER A 129 -17.14 16.27 -0.70
CA SER A 129 -16.06 17.20 -0.34
C SER A 129 -14.71 16.50 -0.22
N PHE A 130 -14.67 15.28 0.32
CA PHE A 130 -13.47 14.46 0.36
C PHE A 130 -12.92 14.21 -1.05
N PHE A 131 -13.74 13.66 -1.95
CA PHE A 131 -13.29 13.38 -3.32
C PHE A 131 -12.88 14.65 -4.05
N TYR A 132 -13.61 15.75 -3.86
CA TYR A 132 -13.28 17.03 -4.44
C TYR A 132 -11.90 17.55 -4.00
N VAL A 133 -11.62 17.51 -2.69
CA VAL A 133 -10.33 17.95 -2.14
C VAL A 133 -9.22 16.97 -2.53
N LEU A 134 -9.48 15.67 -2.51
CA LEU A 134 -8.53 14.64 -2.95
C LEU A 134 -8.12 14.85 -4.40
N GLU A 135 -9.07 14.95 -5.32
CA GLU A 135 -8.81 15.17 -6.75
C GLU A 135 -8.03 16.47 -6.97
N TYR A 136 -8.42 17.57 -6.31
CA TYR A 136 -7.66 18.83 -6.37
C TYR A 136 -6.21 18.66 -5.89
N MET A 137 -5.99 17.94 -4.79
CA MET A 137 -4.66 17.68 -4.25
C MET A 137 -3.81 16.83 -5.19
N LEU A 138 -4.40 15.80 -5.81
CA LEU A 138 -3.72 14.95 -6.79
C LEU A 138 -3.37 15.71 -8.07
N GLU A 139 -4.26 16.61 -8.51
CA GLU A 139 -3.98 17.50 -9.64
C GLU A 139 -2.88 18.51 -9.34
N LEU A 140 -2.86 19.07 -8.13
CA LEU A 140 -1.89 20.08 -7.71
C LEU A 140 -0.51 19.46 -7.49
N LEU A 141 -0.46 18.27 -6.89
CA LEU A 141 0.75 17.50 -6.57
C LEU A 141 0.95 16.37 -7.57
N SER A 142 1.20 16.75 -8.82
CA SER A 142 1.19 15.87 -10.00
C SER A 142 2.43 14.99 -10.18
N GLY A 143 3.32 14.90 -9.17
CA GLY A 143 4.58 14.12 -9.25
C GLY A 143 4.44 12.61 -9.05
N GLY A 144 3.22 12.09 -8.94
CA GLY A 144 2.94 10.68 -8.63
C GLY A 144 2.91 10.38 -7.14
N ILE A 145 2.48 9.17 -6.78
CA ILE A 145 2.34 8.71 -5.40
C ILE A 145 3.31 7.56 -5.13
N HIS A 146 4.20 7.73 -4.15
CA HIS A 146 5.10 6.66 -3.76
C HIS A 146 4.40 5.62 -2.86
N HIS A 147 3.61 6.06 -1.88
CA HIS A 147 2.90 5.14 -0.97
C HIS A 147 1.48 5.62 -0.70
N MET A 148 0.49 4.83 -1.10
CA MET A 148 -0.90 4.96 -0.68
C MET A 148 -1.19 4.03 0.48
N MET A 149 -1.76 4.55 1.56
CA MET A 149 -2.17 3.77 2.72
C MET A 149 -3.57 4.17 3.14
N PHE A 150 -4.44 3.20 3.33
CA PHE A 150 -5.69 3.44 4.04
C PHE A 150 -5.48 3.37 5.56
N GLY A 151 -6.25 4.13 6.32
CA GLY A 151 -6.54 3.85 7.72
C GLY A 151 -7.44 2.61 7.83
N HIS A 152 -8.06 2.35 8.99
CA HIS A 152 -8.91 1.15 9.10
C HIS A 152 -9.98 1.14 8.01
N VAL A 153 -10.16 -0.03 7.40
CA VAL A 153 -11.16 -0.28 6.36
C VAL A 153 -12.09 -1.37 6.87
N TYR A 154 -13.38 -1.12 6.71
CA TYR A 154 -14.47 -2.07 6.95
C TYR A 154 -15.23 -2.32 5.64
N PRO A 155 -15.94 -3.45 5.49
CA PRO A 155 -16.65 -3.79 4.25
C PRO A 155 -17.68 -2.72 3.83
N THR A 156 -18.14 -1.94 4.80
CA THR A 156 -19.10 -0.85 4.63
C THR A 156 -18.53 0.36 3.90
N GLU A 157 -17.21 0.43 3.75
CA GLU A 157 -16.45 1.53 3.14
C GLU A 157 -15.90 1.16 1.76
N ASP A 158 -16.11 -0.08 1.30
CA ASP A 158 -15.49 -0.63 0.10
C ASP A 158 -15.73 0.22 -1.14
N GLU A 159 -16.94 0.77 -1.32
CA GLU A 159 -17.22 1.66 -2.46
C GLU A 159 -16.39 2.94 -2.43
N ILE A 160 -16.12 3.50 -1.24
CA ILE A 160 -15.26 4.68 -1.09
C ILE A 160 -13.81 4.29 -1.40
N VAL A 161 -13.34 3.17 -0.84
CA VAL A 161 -11.98 2.67 -1.07
C VAL A 161 -11.74 2.35 -2.54
N LEU A 162 -12.66 1.61 -3.18
CA LEU A 162 -12.63 1.30 -4.60
C LEU A 162 -12.63 2.58 -5.45
N ARG A 163 -13.47 3.57 -5.10
CA ARG A 163 -13.48 4.84 -5.84
C ARG A 163 -12.14 5.59 -5.71
N VAL A 164 -11.50 5.58 -4.54
CA VAL A 164 -10.15 6.14 -4.37
C VAL A 164 -9.11 5.37 -5.19
N LEU A 165 -9.14 4.03 -5.14
CA LEU A 165 -8.21 3.17 -5.89
C LEU A 165 -8.38 3.24 -7.41
N ARG A 166 -9.53 3.70 -7.90
CA ARG A 166 -9.81 3.94 -9.33
C ARG A 166 -9.27 5.28 -9.83
N LEU A 167 -8.83 6.18 -8.93
CA LEU A 167 -8.18 7.43 -9.35
C LEU A 167 -6.81 7.10 -9.96
N GLN A 168 -6.56 7.58 -11.18
CA GLN A 168 -5.36 7.21 -11.95
C GLN A 168 -4.03 7.41 -11.18
N PRO A 169 -3.80 8.53 -10.46
CA PRO A 169 -2.56 8.70 -9.69
C PRO A 169 -2.42 7.68 -8.55
N VAL A 170 -3.55 7.19 -8.02
CA VAL A 170 -3.60 6.21 -6.92
C VAL A 170 -3.41 4.80 -7.47
N SER A 171 -4.05 4.44 -8.58
CA SER A 171 -3.88 3.12 -9.21
C SER A 171 -2.44 2.89 -9.68
N GLU A 172 -1.68 3.95 -9.94
CA GLU A 172 -0.27 3.88 -10.34
C GLU A 172 0.70 4.14 -9.19
N CYS A 173 0.21 4.15 -7.94
CA CYS A 173 1.11 4.34 -6.81
C CYS A 173 2.13 3.19 -6.71
N HIS A 174 3.33 3.51 -6.26
CA HIS A 174 4.41 2.52 -6.17
C HIS A 174 4.13 1.46 -5.09
N ARG A 175 3.53 1.86 -3.96
CA ARG A 175 3.13 0.96 -2.88
C ARG A 175 1.70 1.22 -2.44
N LEU A 176 0.90 0.17 -2.34
CA LEU A 176 -0.41 0.18 -1.67
C LEU A 176 -0.33 -0.59 -0.34
N THR A 177 -0.86 0.00 0.73
CA THR A 177 -1.06 -0.69 2.02
C THR A 177 -2.52 -0.64 2.45
N LEU A 178 -3.12 -1.81 2.64
CA LEU A 178 -4.37 -2.00 3.36
C LEU A 178 -4.03 -2.45 4.79
N PRO A 179 -4.49 -1.75 5.85
CA PRO A 179 -3.92 -1.91 7.18
C PRO A 179 -4.50 -3.08 7.97
N SER A 180 -3.86 -3.33 9.12
CA SER A 180 -4.23 -4.39 10.05
C SER A 180 -5.51 -4.11 10.82
N ARG A 181 -6.22 -5.19 11.19
CA ARG A 181 -7.40 -5.22 12.10
C ARG A 181 -8.75 -4.81 11.48
N GLY A 182 -8.87 -4.87 10.16
CA GLY A 182 -10.14 -4.74 9.45
C GLY A 182 -10.48 -6.01 8.68
N HIS A 183 -11.75 -6.11 8.28
CA HIS A 183 -12.20 -7.05 7.25
C HIS A 183 -12.51 -6.24 5.99
N ILE A 184 -12.24 -6.80 4.83
CA ILE A 184 -12.67 -6.22 3.55
C ILE A 184 -13.47 -7.25 2.76
N SER A 185 -14.35 -6.79 1.88
CA SER A 185 -15.10 -7.73 1.07
C SER A 185 -14.18 -8.47 0.07
N PRO A 186 -14.59 -9.67 -0.37
CA PRO A 186 -14.01 -10.36 -1.52
C PRO A 186 -13.84 -9.47 -2.75
N ASN A 187 -14.77 -8.53 -2.99
CA ASN A 187 -14.73 -7.66 -4.17
C ASN A 187 -13.58 -6.65 -4.12
N LEU A 188 -13.37 -6.01 -2.96
CA LEU A 188 -12.23 -5.10 -2.78
C LEU A 188 -10.90 -5.87 -2.82
N TYR A 189 -10.85 -7.04 -2.19
CA TYR A 189 -9.67 -7.91 -2.19
C TYR A 189 -9.29 -8.33 -3.63
N GLN A 190 -10.29 -8.80 -4.39
CA GLN A 190 -10.14 -9.20 -5.79
C GLN A 190 -9.67 -8.03 -6.68
N TYR A 191 -10.28 -6.85 -6.54
CA TYR A 191 -9.86 -5.66 -7.29
C TYR A 191 -8.39 -5.33 -7.09
N VAL A 192 -7.89 -5.43 -5.85
CA VAL A 192 -6.49 -5.15 -5.52
C VAL A 192 -5.56 -6.20 -6.12
N LEU A 193 -5.90 -7.49 -6.02
CA LEU A 193 -5.11 -8.57 -6.60
C LEU A 193 -5.12 -8.61 -8.13
N ASP A 194 -6.19 -8.10 -8.77
CA ASP A 194 -6.31 -7.96 -10.23
C ASP A 194 -5.48 -6.80 -10.78
N SER A 195 -4.98 -5.92 -9.92
CA SER A 195 -4.15 -4.80 -10.35
C SER A 195 -2.86 -5.27 -10.99
N THR A 196 -2.52 -4.68 -12.14
CA THR A 196 -1.27 -4.90 -12.87
C THR A 196 -0.30 -3.73 -12.76
N THR A 197 -0.73 -2.63 -12.12
CA THR A 197 0.02 -1.38 -12.02
C THR A 197 0.76 -1.24 -10.69
N PHE A 198 0.30 -1.91 -9.63
CA PHE A 198 0.96 -1.83 -8.33
C PHE A 198 2.30 -2.59 -8.33
N TYR A 199 3.37 -1.88 -7.98
CA TYR A 199 4.69 -2.49 -7.80
C TYR A 199 4.74 -3.29 -6.49
N ARG A 200 4.21 -2.74 -5.39
CA ARG A 200 4.11 -3.42 -4.10
C ARG A 200 2.72 -3.29 -3.48
N VAL A 201 2.17 -4.40 -3.01
CA VAL A 201 0.92 -4.44 -2.27
C VAL A 201 1.14 -5.12 -0.93
N VAL A 202 0.65 -4.48 0.12
CA VAL A 202 0.71 -4.97 1.50
C VAL A 202 -0.72 -5.04 2.03
N ILE A 203 -1.21 -6.25 2.30
CA ILE A 203 -2.56 -6.52 2.78
C ILE A 203 -2.47 -7.04 4.21
N HIS A 204 -2.77 -6.18 5.17
CA HIS A 204 -2.79 -6.53 6.58
C HIS A 204 -4.22 -6.81 7.09
N CYS A 205 -5.25 -6.72 6.27
CA CYS A 205 -6.64 -6.99 6.63
C CYS A 205 -7.08 -8.40 6.24
N ASP A 206 -8.07 -8.93 6.96
CA ASP A 206 -8.70 -10.21 6.62
C ASP A 206 -9.75 -10.00 5.52
N VAL A 207 -10.15 -11.08 4.86
CA VAL A 207 -11.18 -11.08 3.83
C VAL A 207 -12.41 -11.82 4.35
N ASP A 208 -13.61 -11.32 4.09
CA ASP A 208 -14.83 -12.02 4.50
C ASP A 208 -14.96 -13.38 3.78
N ASP A 209 -15.18 -14.44 4.56
CA ASP A 209 -15.06 -15.84 4.13
C ASP A 209 -16.32 -16.43 3.44
N PRO A 210 -16.15 -17.46 2.58
CA PRO A 210 -14.87 -17.99 2.08
C PRO A 210 -14.39 -17.26 0.81
N PHE A 211 -13.13 -16.84 0.79
CA PHE A 211 -12.46 -16.31 -0.41
C PHE A 211 -11.60 -17.39 -1.08
N THR A 212 -11.66 -17.47 -2.41
CA THR A 212 -10.77 -18.33 -3.21
C THR A 212 -10.44 -17.62 -4.52
N ARG A 213 -9.29 -17.93 -5.10
CA ARG A 213 -8.85 -17.33 -6.36
C ARG A 213 -8.06 -18.33 -7.20
N ASP A 214 -8.46 -18.45 -8.46
CA ASP A 214 -7.80 -19.26 -9.49
C ASP A 214 -7.21 -18.40 -10.62
N THR A 215 -7.36 -17.07 -10.54
CA THR A 215 -6.86 -16.12 -11.54
C THR A 215 -5.43 -15.66 -11.22
N PRO A 216 -4.59 -15.41 -12.25
CA PRO A 216 -3.23 -14.93 -12.05
C PRO A 216 -3.16 -13.63 -11.26
N THR A 217 -2.20 -13.51 -10.35
CA THR A 217 -1.87 -12.27 -9.64
C THR A 217 -0.54 -11.75 -10.17
N ASN A 218 -0.51 -10.49 -10.63
CA ASN A 218 0.67 -9.90 -11.29
C ASN A 218 1.27 -8.72 -10.51
N ILE A 219 1.35 -8.87 -9.20
CA ILE A 219 1.95 -7.89 -8.29
C ILE A 219 3.40 -8.31 -8.03
N ARG A 220 4.37 -7.42 -8.28
CA ARG A 220 5.80 -7.75 -8.17
C ARG A 220 6.19 -8.13 -6.73
N HIS A 221 5.71 -7.37 -5.74
CA HIS A 221 5.94 -7.64 -4.32
C HIS A 221 4.60 -7.70 -3.56
N LEU A 222 4.24 -8.88 -3.08
CA LEU A 222 2.97 -9.14 -2.40
C LEU A 222 3.20 -9.58 -0.95
N ASP A 223 2.66 -8.82 0.00
CA ASP A 223 2.67 -9.09 1.44
C ASP A 223 1.23 -9.32 1.91
N MET A 224 0.93 -10.46 2.53
CA MET A 224 -0.42 -10.81 3.02
C MET A 224 -0.36 -11.36 4.45
N VAL A 225 -1.05 -10.71 5.40
CA VAL A 225 -1.01 -11.11 6.82
C VAL A 225 -2.00 -12.22 7.16
N TYR A 226 -3.17 -12.22 6.52
CA TYR A 226 -4.21 -13.23 6.72
C TYR A 226 -4.31 -14.07 5.45
N ALA A 227 -3.28 -14.88 5.19
CA ALA A 227 -3.15 -15.66 3.96
C ALA A 227 -3.84 -17.03 4.03
N GLY A 228 -4.82 -17.22 4.93
CA GLY A 228 -5.46 -18.52 5.18
C GLY A 228 -6.18 -19.12 3.97
N TRP A 229 -6.63 -18.25 3.05
CA TRP A 229 -7.26 -18.63 1.79
C TRP A 229 -6.28 -19.17 0.73
N VAL A 230 -4.98 -18.91 0.88
CA VAL A 230 -3.98 -19.26 -0.14
C VAL A 230 -3.78 -20.77 -0.19
N THR A 231 -4.21 -21.36 -1.30
CA THR A 231 -3.97 -22.76 -1.65
C THR A 231 -2.77 -22.89 -2.59
N LEU A 232 -2.26 -24.11 -2.79
CA LEU A 232 -1.20 -24.36 -3.78
C LEU A 232 -1.55 -23.81 -5.19
N PRO A 233 -2.75 -24.08 -5.77
CA PRO A 233 -3.14 -23.48 -7.04
C PRO A 233 -3.11 -21.95 -7.03
N SER A 234 -3.53 -21.32 -5.93
CA SER A 234 -3.49 -19.87 -5.78
C SER A 234 -2.05 -19.35 -5.80
N LEU A 235 -1.15 -20.01 -5.06
CA LEU A 235 0.28 -19.67 -4.98
C LEU A 235 0.99 -19.84 -6.34
N LEU A 236 0.69 -20.91 -7.08
CA LEU A 236 1.24 -21.16 -8.42
C LEU A 236 0.81 -20.08 -9.42
N ASN A 237 -0.38 -19.50 -9.24
CA ASN A 237 -0.88 -18.40 -10.06
C ASN A 237 -0.33 -17.01 -9.65
N MET A 238 0.52 -16.91 -8.62
CA MET A 238 1.16 -15.65 -8.23
C MET A 238 2.45 -15.43 -9.02
N ASN A 239 2.33 -14.66 -10.10
CA ASN A 239 3.46 -14.17 -10.87
C ASN A 239 4.09 -12.96 -10.14
N SER A 240 4.80 -13.23 -9.04
CA SER A 240 5.45 -12.24 -8.17
C SER A 240 6.96 -12.52 -8.05
N GLU A 241 7.76 -11.48 -7.79
CA GLU A 241 9.18 -11.65 -7.44
C GLU A 241 9.35 -11.99 -5.96
N THR A 242 8.55 -11.36 -5.10
CA THR A 242 8.52 -11.69 -3.67
C THR A 242 7.09 -11.88 -3.19
N ILE A 243 6.89 -12.95 -2.44
CA ILE A 243 5.64 -13.25 -1.77
C ILE A 243 5.95 -13.44 -0.29
N GLU A 244 5.27 -12.71 0.58
CA GLU A 244 5.31 -12.94 2.03
C GLU A 244 3.89 -13.16 2.55
N MET A 245 3.74 -14.25 3.30
CA MET A 245 2.48 -14.74 3.82
C MET A 245 2.61 -15.00 5.31
N ILE A 246 1.66 -14.48 6.08
CA ILE A 246 1.47 -14.82 7.48
C ILE A 246 0.18 -15.64 7.60
N GLU A 247 0.21 -16.64 8.48
CA GLU A 247 -0.94 -17.51 8.76
C GLU A 247 -1.58 -18.23 7.55
N PRO A 248 -0.81 -18.68 6.52
CA PRO A 248 -1.39 -19.52 5.48
C PRO A 248 -1.72 -20.92 6.01
N THR A 249 -2.55 -21.64 5.26
CA THR A 249 -2.95 -23.04 5.54
C THR A 249 -2.19 -24.06 4.68
N LEU A 250 -1.18 -23.62 3.92
CA LEU A 250 -0.32 -24.46 3.08
C LEU A 250 0.40 -25.53 3.91
N THR A 251 0.47 -26.75 3.37
CA THR A 251 1.20 -27.88 3.96
C THR A 251 2.66 -27.91 3.48
N LEU A 252 3.49 -28.75 4.11
CA LEU A 252 4.85 -28.99 3.60
C LEU A 252 4.83 -29.69 2.23
N ARG A 253 3.83 -30.52 1.97
CA ARG A 253 3.61 -31.13 0.64
C ARG A 253 3.28 -30.10 -0.42
N ASP A 254 2.49 -29.08 -0.07
CA ASP A 254 2.21 -27.96 -0.98
C ASP A 254 3.49 -27.20 -1.31
N MET A 255 4.34 -26.92 -0.30
CA MET A 255 5.62 -26.24 -0.53
C MET A 255 6.61 -27.11 -1.31
N ASN A 256 6.64 -28.42 -1.08
CA ASN A 256 7.41 -29.37 -1.89
C ASN A 256 6.93 -29.37 -3.36
N ALA A 257 5.62 -29.44 -3.57
CA ALA A 257 5.02 -29.39 -4.90
C ALA A 257 5.29 -28.06 -5.61
N PHE A 258 5.25 -26.95 -4.87
CA PHE A 258 5.65 -25.63 -5.36
C PHE A 258 7.11 -25.62 -5.83
N ALA A 259 8.05 -26.15 -5.03
CA ALA A 259 9.46 -26.24 -5.42
C ALA A 259 9.66 -27.13 -6.66
N LYS A 260 8.96 -28.27 -6.74
CA LYS A 260 8.99 -29.16 -7.92
C LYS A 260 8.44 -28.47 -9.18
N ASN A 261 7.39 -27.67 -9.06
CA ASN A 261 6.89 -26.87 -10.18
C ASN A 261 7.90 -25.79 -10.60
N TRP A 262 8.52 -25.07 -9.66
CA TRP A 262 9.58 -24.10 -9.99
C TRP A 262 10.76 -24.75 -10.73
N LEU A 263 11.17 -25.97 -10.32
CA LEU A 263 12.21 -26.76 -11.00
C LEU A 263 11.84 -27.14 -12.45
N GLN A 264 10.56 -27.15 -12.82
CA GLN A 264 10.11 -27.39 -14.19
C GLN A 264 10.19 -26.13 -15.08
N GLY A 265 10.65 -25.00 -14.55
CA GLY A 265 10.85 -23.76 -15.32
C GLY A 265 9.74 -22.72 -15.14
N ASP A 266 8.85 -22.92 -14.17
CA ASP A 266 7.79 -21.96 -13.86
C ASP A 266 8.32 -20.75 -13.05
N ASN A 267 7.61 -19.62 -13.13
CA ASN A 267 7.85 -18.37 -12.39
C ASN A 267 9.33 -17.91 -12.35
N ASN A 268 9.91 -17.65 -13.53
CA ASN A 268 11.32 -17.27 -13.72
C ASN A 268 11.73 -15.92 -13.10
N LYS A 269 10.79 -15.15 -12.54
CA LYS A 269 11.12 -13.91 -11.83
C LYS A 269 11.07 -14.07 -10.31
N LEU A 270 10.61 -15.21 -9.81
CA LEU A 270 10.55 -15.47 -8.38
C LEU A 270 11.95 -15.36 -7.75
N ARG A 271 12.01 -14.59 -6.66
CA ARG A 271 13.21 -14.37 -5.85
C ARG A 271 13.02 -14.90 -4.44
N ARG A 272 11.81 -14.77 -3.87
CA ARG A 272 11.54 -15.19 -2.49
C ARG A 272 10.06 -15.51 -2.25
N VAL A 273 9.81 -16.62 -1.56
CA VAL A 273 8.56 -16.86 -0.82
C VAL A 273 8.90 -16.95 0.67
N THR A 274 8.18 -16.22 1.51
CA THR A 274 8.29 -16.27 2.97
C THR A 274 6.96 -16.65 3.58
N ILE A 275 6.96 -17.65 4.45
CA ILE A 275 5.82 -18.08 5.24
C ILE A 275 6.15 -17.90 6.72
N ARG A 276 5.25 -17.29 7.48
CA ARG A 276 5.33 -17.14 8.94
C ARG A 276 4.04 -17.61 9.59
N ARG A 277 4.14 -18.19 10.80
CA ARG A 277 2.97 -18.64 11.58
C ARG A 277 2.01 -19.53 10.79
N CYS A 278 2.54 -20.43 9.97
CA CYS A 278 1.71 -21.31 9.15
C CYS A 278 0.81 -22.18 10.03
N ARG A 279 -0.43 -22.39 9.59
CA ARG A 279 -1.43 -23.24 10.27
C ARG A 279 -1.54 -24.63 9.63
N GLY A 280 -0.89 -24.85 8.48
CA GLY A 280 -0.94 -26.11 7.73
C GLY A 280 0.12 -27.14 8.13
N PHE A 281 1.08 -26.77 8.98
CA PHE A 281 2.09 -27.68 9.53
C PHE A 281 2.66 -27.14 10.85
N GLU A 282 3.19 -28.04 11.66
CA GLU A 282 3.97 -27.74 12.87
C GLU A 282 5.39 -28.32 12.74
N TRP A 283 6.37 -27.70 13.40
CA TRP A 283 7.76 -28.19 13.40
C TRP A 283 7.95 -29.23 14.52
N THR A 284 7.74 -30.49 14.20
CA THR A 284 7.67 -31.68 15.07
C THR A 284 8.74 -32.77 14.81
N ASN A 285 9.82 -32.45 14.06
CA ASN A 285 11.05 -33.21 13.75
C ASN A 285 11.11 -33.94 12.38
N ASN A 286 10.00 -34.19 11.69
CA ASN A 286 9.99 -34.90 10.39
C ASN A 286 9.78 -33.99 9.18
N GLU A 287 9.72 -32.68 9.40
CA GLU A 287 9.28 -31.70 8.40
C GLU A 287 10.27 -31.58 7.26
N LYS A 288 11.57 -31.67 7.57
CA LYS A 288 12.63 -31.65 6.57
C LYS A 288 12.46 -32.76 5.54
N TYR A 289 12.07 -33.96 5.96
CA TYR A 289 11.88 -35.09 5.04
C TYR A 289 10.66 -34.88 4.14
N GLU A 290 9.54 -34.39 4.67
CA GLU A 290 8.35 -34.13 3.86
C GLU A 290 8.56 -32.94 2.88
N LEU A 291 9.21 -31.87 3.35
CA LEU A 291 9.48 -30.68 2.53
C LEU A 291 10.47 -30.97 1.39
N LEU A 292 11.48 -31.81 1.63
CA LEU A 292 12.55 -32.11 0.67
C LEU A 292 12.34 -33.41 -0.10
N ASP A 293 11.22 -34.11 0.12
CA ASP A 293 10.97 -35.41 -0.51
C ASP A 293 11.06 -35.32 -2.05
N GLY A 294 11.92 -36.15 -2.63
CA GLY A 294 12.18 -36.20 -4.07
C GLY A 294 12.85 -34.94 -4.65
N LEU A 295 13.40 -34.05 -3.82
CA LEU A 295 14.29 -32.97 -4.26
C LEU A 295 15.75 -33.45 -4.14
N ASP A 296 16.53 -33.27 -5.20
CA ASP A 296 17.99 -33.45 -5.15
C ASP A 296 18.60 -32.24 -4.42
N SER A 297 18.54 -32.29 -3.09
CA SER A 297 18.92 -31.19 -2.21
C SER A 297 20.13 -31.53 -1.36
N GLU A 298 21.00 -30.54 -1.17
CA GLU A 298 22.20 -30.64 -0.35
C GLU A 298 22.18 -29.53 0.71
N GLU A 299 22.61 -29.85 1.93
CA GLU A 299 22.84 -28.80 2.94
C GLU A 299 23.96 -27.86 2.47
N TRP A 300 23.78 -26.57 2.75
CA TRP A 300 24.79 -25.58 2.41
C TRP A 300 26.12 -25.88 3.10
N ASN A 301 27.19 -25.68 2.35
CA ASN A 301 28.54 -25.85 2.83
C ASN A 301 29.42 -24.73 2.27
N GLU A 302 30.03 -23.95 3.17
CA GLU A 302 30.94 -22.86 2.82
C GLU A 302 32.06 -23.31 1.87
N ALA A 303 32.60 -24.52 2.06
CA ALA A 303 33.68 -25.06 1.23
C ALA A 303 33.25 -25.35 -0.22
N ALA A 304 31.96 -25.61 -0.46
CA ALA A 304 31.44 -25.86 -1.81
C ALA A 304 31.28 -24.55 -2.62
N ASN A 305 31.19 -23.40 -1.94
CA ASN A 305 31.09 -22.06 -2.53
C ASN A 305 30.04 -21.95 -3.66
N ARG A 306 28.91 -22.66 -3.54
CA ARG A 306 27.81 -22.66 -4.52
C ARG A 306 27.01 -21.36 -4.51
N ARG A 307 26.92 -20.72 -3.35
CA ARG A 307 26.25 -19.43 -3.09
C ARG A 307 26.75 -18.80 -1.78
N GLU A 308 26.46 -17.52 -1.61
CA GLU A 308 26.75 -16.76 -0.38
C GLU A 308 25.96 -17.30 0.83
N ARG A 309 26.47 -17.12 2.05
CA ARG A 309 25.77 -17.51 3.30
C ARG A 309 24.46 -16.75 3.48
N PHE A 310 24.46 -15.46 3.19
CA PHE A 310 23.32 -14.59 3.40
C PHE A 310 22.57 -14.36 2.10
N TYR A 311 21.24 -14.48 2.14
CA TYR A 311 20.37 -13.93 1.12
C TYR A 311 20.04 -12.49 1.48
N GLU A 312 20.17 -11.56 0.52
CA GLU A 312 19.86 -10.14 0.74
C GLU A 312 19.01 -9.60 -0.43
N ASP A 313 17.86 -9.02 -0.09
CA ASP A 313 17.02 -8.25 -1.00
C ASP A 313 16.71 -6.85 -0.42
N GLU A 314 15.88 -6.06 -1.11
CA GLU A 314 15.50 -4.70 -0.69
C GLU A 314 14.87 -4.61 0.71
N THR A 315 14.43 -5.73 1.28
CA THR A 315 13.59 -5.76 2.48
C THR A 315 14.13 -6.67 3.59
N SER A 316 15.07 -7.55 3.28
CA SER A 316 15.46 -8.60 4.22
C SER A 316 16.89 -9.08 3.96
N LYS A 317 17.57 -9.38 5.08
CA LYS A 317 18.82 -10.13 5.11
C LYS A 317 18.58 -11.40 5.91
N ILE A 318 18.72 -12.55 5.25
CA ILE A 318 18.38 -13.86 5.81
C ILE A 318 19.67 -14.68 5.89
N ASP A 319 19.95 -15.23 7.06
CA ASP A 319 21.04 -16.20 7.23
C ASP A 319 20.60 -17.56 6.71
N CYS A 320 21.33 -18.09 5.73
CA CYS A 320 21.07 -19.37 5.09
C CYS A 320 22.18 -20.39 5.39
N GLU A 321 22.90 -20.26 6.50
CA GLU A 321 23.91 -21.26 6.92
C GLU A 321 23.35 -22.70 6.97
N ASN A 322 22.11 -22.88 7.38
CA ASN A 322 21.46 -24.21 7.47
C ASN A 322 20.48 -24.49 6.32
N GLY A 323 20.65 -23.77 5.20
CA GLY A 323 19.77 -23.89 4.04
C GLY A 323 19.97 -25.21 3.29
N ASN A 324 18.90 -25.70 2.65
CA ASN A 324 18.95 -26.87 1.77
C ASN A 324 18.84 -26.39 0.33
N ASP A 325 19.95 -26.51 -0.40
CA ASP A 325 20.14 -25.98 -1.74
C ASP A 325 19.78 -27.03 -2.80
N PHE A 326 19.10 -26.61 -3.87
CA PHE A 326 18.81 -27.43 -5.05
C PHE A 326 18.90 -26.57 -6.31
N THR A 327 19.16 -27.20 -7.45
CA THR A 327 19.49 -26.49 -8.69
C THR A 327 18.55 -26.89 -9.81
N ARG A 328 18.01 -25.89 -10.50
CA ARG A 328 17.18 -26.08 -11.68
C ARG A 328 18.02 -26.37 -12.91
N SER A 329 17.42 -26.95 -13.95
CA SER A 329 18.11 -27.33 -15.19
C SER A 329 18.80 -26.17 -15.92
N ASP A 330 18.37 -24.93 -15.70
CA ASP A 330 18.98 -23.71 -16.23
C ASP A 330 20.14 -23.17 -15.37
N GLY A 331 20.46 -23.85 -14.26
CA GLY A 331 21.51 -23.44 -13.32
C GLY A 331 21.04 -22.46 -12.24
N ALA A 332 19.77 -22.08 -12.20
CA ALA A 332 19.24 -21.28 -11.09
C ALA A 332 19.29 -22.09 -9.78
N LEU A 333 19.85 -21.49 -8.73
CA LEU A 333 19.97 -22.10 -7.40
C LEU A 333 18.90 -21.54 -6.47
N ALA A 334 18.15 -22.45 -5.86
CA ALA A 334 17.18 -22.14 -4.82
C ALA A 334 17.53 -22.85 -3.51
N THR A 335 17.05 -22.29 -2.40
CA THR A 335 17.30 -22.77 -1.05
C THR A 335 16.01 -22.77 -0.26
N PHE A 336 15.72 -23.87 0.42
CA PHE A 336 14.80 -23.86 1.56
C PHE A 336 15.57 -23.51 2.83
N GLN A 337 15.19 -22.40 3.47
CA GLN A 337 15.71 -21.96 4.78
C GLN A 337 14.54 -21.83 5.74
N PHE A 338 14.55 -22.56 6.84
CA PHE A 338 13.41 -22.61 7.76
C PHE A 338 13.85 -22.84 9.21
N ASN A 339 12.96 -22.49 10.13
CA ASN A 339 13.03 -22.81 11.54
C ASN A 339 11.61 -22.84 12.13
N GLU A 340 11.49 -22.97 13.46
CA GLU A 340 10.20 -23.04 14.15
C GLU A 340 9.25 -21.84 13.86
N SER A 341 9.77 -20.70 13.42
CA SER A 341 9.00 -19.47 13.21
C SER A 341 8.69 -19.16 11.74
N TYR A 342 9.46 -19.68 10.79
CA TYR A 342 9.33 -19.33 9.37
C TYR A 342 9.78 -20.45 8.42
N LEU A 343 9.30 -20.34 7.18
CA LEU A 343 9.81 -21.07 6.03
C LEU A 343 10.11 -20.07 4.90
N HIS A 344 11.30 -20.14 4.34
CA HIS A 344 11.72 -19.37 3.17
C HIS A 344 12.05 -20.29 2.02
N PHE A 345 11.56 -19.94 0.82
CA PHE A 345 12.07 -20.42 -0.45
C PHE A 345 12.80 -19.24 -1.11
N LEU A 346 14.10 -19.36 -1.33
CA LEU A 346 14.98 -18.25 -1.75
C LEU A 346 15.72 -18.60 -3.02
N VAL A 347 15.71 -17.71 -4.02
CA VAL A 347 16.43 -17.90 -5.29
C VAL A 347 17.62 -16.94 -5.36
N PHE A 348 18.84 -17.46 -5.29
CA PHE A 348 20.05 -16.65 -5.03
C PHE A 348 20.54 -15.83 -6.23
N LYS A 349 20.35 -16.31 -7.47
CA LYS A 349 20.46 -15.53 -8.73
C LYS A 349 20.32 -16.43 -9.96
N TYR A 350 19.71 -15.87 -10.99
CA TYR A 350 19.85 -16.27 -12.40
C TYR A 350 21.21 -15.74 -12.90
N ARG A 351 21.95 -16.54 -13.67
CA ARG A 351 23.10 -16.02 -14.43
C ARG A 351 22.63 -15.29 -15.68
#